data_AF-E4X2C8-F1
#
_entry.id   AF-E4X2C8-F1
#
_cell.length_a   1.000
_cell.length_b   1.000
_cell.length_c   1.000
_cell.angle_alpha   90.00
_cell.angle_beta   90.00
_cell.angle_gamma   90.00
#
_symmetry.space_group_name_H-M   'P 1'
#
loop_
_entity.id
_entity.type
_entity.pdbx_description
1 polymer ?
#
loop_
_entity_poly.entity_id
_entity_poly.type
_entity_poly.pdbx_seq_one_letter_code
_entity_poly.pdbx_strand_id
1 'polypeptide(L)'
;MMLFLETENGNYKFDASDKNDFAEELLKLENAYTNYGCYCWIDGAAGGVIGGGKPVDEIDFHCKELYRCYKCVGMDYVTDYEDVSYTAELFNDPFNRKIDCSANAKQDSQNICECDKRFAENIAQTKRDCDLGIDGTCLNPEKKTISGGGKFYPRHQCEKNRIQNMNRDQCCGIYPNRRPYDSTSQECCEVDQAKQLGIFGNLLEYSVMNDGTCEAKKGGKVVQSVAGNPHLYFEVQKV
;
A
#
# COMPACT_ATOMS: atom_id res chain seq x y z
N MET A 1 5.76 12.51 -0.81
CA MET A 1 4.58 12.69 -1.68
C MET A 1 4.92 12.06 -3.01
N MET A 2 4.02 11.34 -3.66
CA MET A 2 4.30 10.72 -4.96
C MET A 2 5.01 11.77 -5.81
N LEU A 3 6.31 11.51 -6.06
CA LEU A 3 7.26 12.30 -6.83
C LEU A 3 8.20 13.24 -6.05
N PHE A 4 9.08 12.64 -5.25
CA PHE A 4 10.50 12.98 -5.34
C PHE A 4 11.21 11.81 -6.02
N LEU A 5 11.10 11.73 -7.35
CA LEU A 5 11.97 10.86 -8.14
C LEU A 5 13.27 11.63 -8.35
N GLU A 6 14.26 11.40 -7.49
CA GLU A 6 15.65 11.75 -7.82
C GLU A 6 16.23 10.61 -8.64
N THR A 7 16.48 10.86 -9.92
CA THR A 7 17.10 9.91 -10.85
C THR A 7 18.59 10.21 -10.95
N GLU A 8 19.43 9.28 -10.49
CA GLU A 8 20.88 9.34 -10.73
C GLU A 8 21.30 8.51 -11.96
N ASN A 9 22.17 9.14 -12.75
CA ASN A 9 22.69 8.74 -14.05
C ASN A 9 23.35 7.35 -14.07
N GLY A 10 22.89 6.50 -14.99
CA GLY A 10 23.48 5.19 -15.26
C GLY A 10 22.99 4.57 -16.57
N ASN A 11 23.59 5.00 -17.69
CA ASN A 11 23.70 4.44 -19.04
C ASN A 11 22.56 3.72 -19.80
N TYR A 12 21.41 3.38 -19.21
CA TYR A 12 20.17 3.01 -19.93
C TYR A 12 18.92 3.36 -19.09
N LYS A 13 19.00 4.44 -18.31
CA LYS A 13 17.90 4.95 -17.49
C LYS A 13 17.10 5.98 -18.28
N PHE A 14 15.81 5.73 -18.49
CA PHE A 14 14.89 6.76 -18.95
C PHE A 14 14.67 7.70 -17.76
N ASP A 15 15.20 8.93 -17.85
CA ASP A 15 14.83 9.94 -16.88
C ASP A 15 13.44 10.47 -17.23
N ALA A 16 12.48 10.23 -16.35
CA ALA A 16 11.12 10.69 -16.58
C ALA A 16 11.01 12.21 -16.54
N SER A 17 11.90 12.91 -15.79
CA SER A 17 11.96 14.37 -15.74
C SER A 17 12.43 15.04 -17.02
N ASP A 18 13.13 14.32 -17.91
CA ASP A 18 13.56 14.84 -19.21
C ASP A 18 12.40 14.99 -20.22
N LYS A 19 11.20 14.50 -19.90
CA LYS A 19 10.01 14.83 -20.68
C LYS A 19 9.58 16.26 -20.36
N ASN A 20 9.50 17.09 -21.39
CA ASN A 20 9.03 18.49 -21.31
C ASN A 20 7.70 18.65 -20.53
N ASP A 21 6.83 17.64 -20.55
CA ASP A 21 5.51 17.68 -19.93
C ASP A 21 5.44 16.85 -18.62
N PHE A 22 6.58 16.37 -18.09
CA PHE A 22 6.59 15.52 -16.90
C PHE A 22 5.87 16.16 -15.72
N ALA A 23 6.21 17.42 -15.41
CA ALA A 23 5.57 18.17 -14.33
C ALA A 23 4.06 18.40 -14.56
N GLU A 24 3.61 18.50 -15.81
CA GLU A 24 2.20 18.65 -16.13
C GLU A 24 1.44 17.32 -15.95
N GLU A 25 2.01 16.22 -16.43
CA GLU A 25 1.44 14.87 -16.26
C GLU A 25 1.37 14.48 -14.78
N LEU A 26 2.40 14.86 -14.03
CA LEU A 26 2.48 14.73 -12.59
C LEU A 26 1.31 15.42 -11.89
N LEU A 27 1.10 16.69 -12.23
CA LEU A 27 0.02 17.50 -11.69
C LEU A 27 -1.36 16.93 -12.09
N LYS A 28 -1.50 16.39 -13.29
CA LYS A 28 -2.75 15.72 -13.73
C LYS A 28 -3.02 14.48 -12.88
N LEU A 29 -2.03 13.64 -12.63
CA LEU A 29 -2.16 12.45 -11.80
C LEU A 29 -2.50 12.82 -10.36
N GLU A 30 -1.80 13.79 -9.78
CA GLU A 30 -2.09 14.27 -8.42
C GLU A 30 -3.54 14.79 -8.33
N ASN A 31 -3.98 15.62 -9.27
CA ASN A 31 -5.35 16.14 -9.27
C ASN A 31 -6.41 15.04 -9.46
N ALA A 32 -6.11 14.02 -10.25
CA ALA A 32 -7.02 12.91 -10.51
C ALA A 32 -7.19 12.01 -9.27
N TYR A 33 -6.09 11.66 -8.61
CA TYR A 33 -6.07 10.62 -7.57
C TYR A 33 -5.96 11.14 -6.14
N THR A 34 -5.89 12.45 -5.91
CA THR A 34 -6.04 13.04 -4.57
C THR A 34 -7.47 13.54 -4.34
N ASN A 35 -7.83 13.84 -3.09
CA ASN A 35 -9.14 14.37 -2.73
C ASN A 35 -10.28 13.46 -3.23
N TYR A 36 -10.14 12.14 -3.02
CA TYR A 36 -11.06 11.15 -3.56
C TYR A 36 -11.43 10.09 -2.51
N GLY A 37 -12.71 9.72 -2.47
CA GLY A 37 -13.20 8.60 -1.66
C GLY A 37 -12.89 8.75 -0.17
N CYS A 38 -12.50 7.63 0.44
CA CYS A 38 -12.28 7.49 1.88
C CYS A 38 -10.80 7.41 2.29
N TYR A 39 -9.88 7.25 1.34
CA TYR A 39 -8.45 7.03 1.60
C TYR A 39 -7.50 7.81 0.69
N CYS A 40 -7.93 8.24 -0.50
CA CYS A 40 -7.04 8.90 -1.45
C CYS A 40 -6.82 10.38 -1.09
N TRP A 41 -5.90 10.65 -0.16
CA TRP A 41 -5.53 12.00 0.32
C TRP A 41 -6.77 12.88 0.52
N ILE A 42 -7.67 12.45 1.41
CA ILE A 42 -9.03 13.00 1.50
C ILE A 42 -9.09 14.49 1.85
N ASP A 43 -8.03 15.04 2.48
CA ASP A 43 -7.90 16.46 2.82
C ASP A 43 -6.82 17.15 1.94
N GLY A 44 -6.44 16.52 0.82
CA GLY A 44 -5.42 16.99 -0.11
C GLY A 44 -4.05 16.34 0.11
N ALA A 45 -3.15 16.46 -0.89
CA ALA A 45 -1.85 15.80 -0.87
C ALA A 45 -0.99 16.20 0.34
N ALA A 46 -1.03 17.51 0.69
CA ALA A 46 -0.35 18.07 1.86
C ALA A 46 -0.95 17.64 3.22
N GLY A 47 -2.16 17.06 3.23
CA GLY A 47 -2.79 16.51 4.43
C GLY A 47 -2.36 15.07 4.73
N GLY A 48 -1.50 14.48 3.89
CA GLY A 48 -1.05 13.11 4.01
C GLY A 48 -2.12 12.06 3.66
N VAL A 49 -1.70 10.80 3.68
CA VAL A 49 -2.61 9.66 3.48
C VAL A 49 -3.33 9.37 4.79
N ILE A 50 -4.54 9.91 4.90
CA ILE A 50 -5.46 9.63 5.99
C ILE A 50 -6.74 9.00 5.46
N GLY A 51 -7.36 8.15 6.26
CA GLY A 51 -8.61 7.52 5.83
C GLY A 51 -9.25 6.65 6.89
N GLY A 52 -10.41 6.11 6.56
CA GLY A 52 -11.07 5.14 7.41
C GLY A 52 -12.41 4.67 6.86
N GLY A 53 -12.79 3.45 7.22
CA GLY A 53 -14.01 2.81 6.76
C GLY A 53 -13.84 1.90 5.56
N LYS A 54 -14.94 1.57 4.89
CA LYS A 54 -14.92 0.75 3.67
C LYS A 54 -14.54 1.64 2.47
N PRO A 55 -13.68 1.15 1.56
CA PRO A 55 -13.39 1.88 0.33
C PRO A 55 -14.67 1.97 -0.52
N VAL A 56 -14.84 3.07 -1.24
CA VAL A 56 -16.06 3.32 -2.04
C VAL A 56 -16.03 2.70 -3.43
N ASP A 57 -14.85 2.38 -3.94
CA ASP A 57 -14.59 1.73 -5.22
C ASP A 57 -13.16 1.16 -5.26
N GLU A 58 -12.72 0.70 -6.42
CA GLU A 58 -11.41 0.08 -6.64
C GLU A 58 -10.24 1.05 -6.49
N ILE A 59 -10.39 2.30 -6.93
CA ILE A 59 -9.35 3.32 -6.80
C ILE A 59 -9.13 3.65 -5.32
N ASP A 60 -10.22 3.86 -4.58
CA ASP A 60 -10.18 4.10 -3.15
C ASP A 60 -9.66 2.88 -2.36
N PHE A 61 -9.88 1.67 -2.89
CA PHE A 61 -9.26 0.45 -2.36
C PHE A 61 -7.74 0.47 -2.49
N HIS A 62 -7.18 0.89 -3.63
CA HIS A 62 -5.73 1.00 -3.78
C HIS A 62 -5.12 2.06 -2.84
N CYS A 63 -5.80 3.19 -2.64
CA CYS A 63 -5.40 4.18 -1.65
C CYS A 63 -5.46 3.64 -0.21
N LYS A 64 -6.45 2.81 0.10
CA LYS A 64 -6.54 2.11 1.40
C LYS A 64 -5.38 1.15 1.62
N GLU A 65 -4.95 0.44 0.58
CA GLU A 65 -3.80 -0.45 0.66
C GLU A 65 -2.49 0.34 0.84
N LEU A 66 -2.34 1.49 0.18
CA LEU A 66 -1.24 2.43 0.41
C LEU A 66 -1.22 2.94 1.86
N TYR A 67 -2.37 3.44 2.36
CA TYR A 67 -2.54 3.86 3.75
C TYR A 67 -2.09 2.79 4.76
N ARG A 68 -2.51 1.54 4.52
CA ARG A 68 -2.12 0.41 5.39
C ARG A 68 -0.62 0.15 5.36
N CYS A 69 -0.01 0.27 4.19
CA CYS A 69 1.42 0.08 3.99
C CYS A 69 2.20 1.15 4.78
N TYR A 70 1.89 2.43 4.59
CA TYR A 70 2.51 3.54 5.34
C TYR A 70 2.30 3.42 6.84
N LYS A 71 1.10 3.02 7.29
CA LYS A 71 0.85 2.80 8.72
C LYS A 71 1.78 1.73 9.30
N CYS A 72 2.08 0.67 8.55
CA CYS A 72 3.07 -0.31 8.99
C CYS A 72 4.49 0.23 8.97
N VAL A 73 4.87 1.03 7.97
CA VAL A 73 6.21 1.64 7.93
C VAL A 73 6.44 2.47 9.19
N GLY A 74 5.48 3.30 9.56
CA GLY A 74 5.59 4.13 10.75
C GLY A 74 5.69 3.33 12.05
N MET A 75 5.06 2.16 12.12
CA MET A 75 5.17 1.29 13.30
C MET A 75 6.47 0.46 13.31
N ASP A 76 6.91 -0.05 12.17
CA ASP A 76 8.09 -0.91 12.09
C ASP A 76 9.41 -0.12 12.25
N TYR A 77 9.44 1.14 11.79
CA TYR A 77 10.65 1.96 11.75
C TYR A 77 10.60 3.21 12.64
N VAL A 78 9.49 3.49 13.31
CA VAL A 78 9.30 4.68 14.16
C VAL A 78 9.65 5.97 13.39
N THR A 79 9.20 6.04 12.14
CA THR A 79 9.43 7.17 11.23
C THR A 79 8.11 7.68 10.67
N ASP A 80 8.02 8.98 10.35
CA ASP A 80 6.98 9.43 9.44
C ASP A 80 7.35 9.02 8.02
N TYR A 81 6.39 8.53 7.24
CA TYR A 81 6.63 8.19 5.84
C TYR A 81 6.88 9.44 4.99
N GLU A 82 6.42 10.61 5.44
CA GLU A 82 6.64 11.88 4.76
C GLU A 82 8.09 12.38 4.87
N ASP A 83 8.82 11.92 5.90
CA ASP A 83 10.21 12.32 6.17
C ASP A 83 11.25 11.42 5.49
N VAL A 84 10.82 10.34 4.83
CA VAL A 84 11.72 9.35 4.22
C VAL A 84 11.81 9.55 2.72
N SER A 85 13.00 9.88 2.24
CA SER A 85 13.36 9.89 0.82
C SER A 85 13.72 8.49 0.33
N TYR A 86 13.37 8.16 -0.90
CA TYR A 86 13.77 6.91 -1.55
C TYR A 86 14.09 7.14 -3.04
N THR A 87 14.84 6.21 -3.63
CA THR A 87 15.12 6.15 -5.07
C THR A 87 14.27 5.05 -5.71
N ALA A 88 13.67 5.34 -6.86
CA ALA A 88 13.01 4.34 -7.69
C ALA A 88 13.61 4.36 -9.10
N GLU A 89 14.06 3.22 -9.58
CA GLU A 89 14.58 3.07 -10.93
C GLU A 89 13.45 2.65 -11.87
N LEU A 90 13.28 3.40 -12.95
CA LEU A 90 12.26 3.14 -13.96
C LEU A 90 12.88 2.44 -15.17
N PHE A 91 12.45 1.20 -15.40
CA PHE A 91 12.80 0.44 -16.59
C PHE A 91 11.66 0.55 -17.58
N ASN A 92 11.95 1.09 -18.76
CA ASN A 92 10.98 1.28 -19.83
C ASN A 92 11.40 0.47 -21.06
N ASP A 93 11.35 -0.85 -20.94
CA ASP A 93 11.42 -1.75 -22.07
C ASP A 93 10.03 -1.87 -22.72
N PRO A 94 9.91 -1.93 -24.07
CA PRO A 94 8.63 -2.06 -24.76
C PRO A 94 7.76 -3.23 -24.29
N PHE A 95 8.37 -4.27 -23.73
CA PHE A 95 7.72 -5.48 -23.24
C PHE A 95 7.73 -5.59 -21.70
N ASN A 96 8.60 -4.84 -21.02
CA ASN A 96 8.79 -4.93 -19.56
C ASN A 96 8.95 -3.54 -18.94
N ARG A 97 7.82 -2.87 -18.67
CA ARG A 97 7.80 -1.68 -17.80
C ARG A 97 7.87 -2.14 -16.35
N LYS A 98 8.90 -1.71 -15.62
CA LYS A 98 9.14 -2.11 -14.23
C LYS A 98 9.61 -0.92 -13.41
N ILE A 99 9.13 -0.84 -12.17
CA ILE A 99 9.68 0.03 -11.13
C ILE A 99 10.54 -0.84 -10.19
N ASP A 100 11.77 -0.40 -9.91
CA ASP A 100 12.69 -1.09 -9.01
C ASP A 100 13.07 -0.21 -7.82
N CYS A 101 12.89 -0.76 -6.62
CA CYS A 101 13.18 -0.11 -5.35
C CYS A 101 14.46 -0.63 -4.68
N SER A 102 15.18 -1.56 -5.31
CA SER A 102 16.37 -2.21 -4.74
C SER A 102 17.60 -1.30 -4.62
N ALA A 103 17.59 -0.12 -5.26
CA ALA A 103 18.65 0.88 -5.14
C ALA A 103 18.70 1.56 -3.75
N ASN A 104 17.67 1.38 -2.92
CA ASN A 104 17.60 2.00 -1.59
C ASN A 104 18.49 1.27 -0.57
N ALA A 105 19.42 2.00 0.04
CA ALA A 105 20.32 1.43 1.06
C ALA A 105 19.62 1.13 2.40
N LYS A 106 18.58 1.89 2.75
CA LYS A 106 17.82 1.72 3.99
C LYS A 106 16.50 0.99 3.73
N GLN A 107 16.12 0.11 4.65
CA GLN A 107 14.91 -0.70 4.50
C GLN A 107 13.61 0.13 4.60
N ASP A 108 13.57 1.18 5.41
CA ASP A 108 12.42 2.10 5.48
C ASP A 108 12.16 2.76 4.12
N SER A 109 13.23 3.23 3.48
CA SER A 109 13.21 3.88 2.16
C SER A 109 12.80 2.89 1.08
N GLN A 110 13.36 1.67 1.11
CA GLN A 110 12.96 0.60 0.19
C GLN A 110 11.48 0.23 0.37
N ASN A 111 11.00 0.07 1.60
CA ASN A 111 9.64 -0.36 1.86
C ASN A 111 8.60 0.70 1.50
N ILE A 112 8.90 1.99 1.71
CA ILE A 112 8.06 3.09 1.21
C ILE A 112 8.03 3.08 -0.32
N CYS A 113 9.19 2.92 -0.97
CA CYS A 113 9.24 2.78 -2.42
C CYS A 113 8.36 1.62 -2.91
N GLU A 114 8.41 0.45 -2.25
CA GLU A 114 7.56 -0.70 -2.61
C GLU A 114 6.07 -0.41 -2.37
N CYS A 115 5.72 0.32 -1.29
CA CYS A 115 4.35 0.79 -1.07
C CYS A 115 3.84 1.63 -2.24
N ASP A 116 4.64 2.62 -2.66
CA ASP A 116 4.31 3.59 -3.71
C ASP A 116 4.29 2.95 -5.09
N LYS A 117 5.26 2.07 -5.36
CA LYS A 117 5.32 1.25 -6.56
C LYS A 117 4.05 0.43 -6.73
N ARG A 118 3.64 -0.33 -5.71
CA ARG A 118 2.42 -1.15 -5.79
C ARG A 118 1.20 -0.27 -6.06
N PHE A 119 1.11 0.88 -5.40
CA PHE A 119 0.03 1.82 -5.67
C PHE A 119 0.04 2.29 -7.12
N ALA A 120 1.19 2.75 -7.63
CA ALA A 120 1.32 3.25 -8.99
C ALA A 120 0.99 2.18 -10.04
N GLU A 121 1.49 0.95 -9.87
CA GLU A 121 1.22 -0.18 -10.76
C GLU A 121 -0.27 -0.55 -10.78
N ASN A 122 -0.91 -0.59 -9.60
CA ASN A 122 -2.34 -0.88 -9.48
C ASN A 122 -3.19 0.22 -10.11
N ILE A 123 -2.93 1.50 -9.82
CA ILE A 123 -3.65 2.61 -10.43
C ILE A 123 -3.49 2.64 -11.95
N ALA A 124 -2.28 2.36 -12.45
CA ALA A 124 -2.04 2.24 -13.89
C ALA A 124 -2.80 1.06 -14.52
N GLN A 125 -2.99 -0.04 -13.79
CA GLN A 125 -3.84 -1.14 -14.22
C GLN A 125 -5.32 -0.74 -14.22
N THR A 126 -5.84 -0.21 -13.12
CA THR A 126 -7.23 0.26 -13.00
C THR A 126 -7.58 1.30 -14.07
N LYS A 127 -6.64 2.20 -14.40
CA LYS A 127 -6.82 3.17 -15.49
C LYS A 127 -6.94 2.50 -16.86
N ARG A 128 -6.11 1.48 -17.13
CA ARG A 128 -6.22 0.69 -18.38
C ARG A 128 -7.55 -0.05 -18.44
N ASP A 129 -8.00 -0.61 -17.33
CA ASP A 129 -9.28 -1.32 -17.26
C ASP A 129 -10.45 -0.36 -17.50
N CYS A 130 -10.38 0.86 -16.98
CA CYS A 130 -11.33 1.92 -17.26
C CYS A 130 -11.35 2.30 -18.75
N ASP A 131 -10.18 2.43 -19.39
CA ASP A 131 -10.07 2.75 -20.83
C ASP A 131 -10.65 1.63 -21.71
N LEU A 132 -10.63 0.39 -21.22
CA LEU A 132 -11.27 -0.77 -21.85
C LEU A 132 -12.78 -0.88 -21.54
N GLY A 133 -13.32 0.01 -20.71
CA GLY A 133 -14.74 0.05 -20.34
C GLY A 133 -15.15 -1.00 -19.30
N ILE A 134 -14.21 -1.47 -18.48
CA ILE A 134 -14.53 -2.37 -17.36
C ILE A 134 -15.25 -1.58 -16.26
N ASP A 135 -16.47 -1.99 -15.93
CA ASP A 135 -17.31 -1.29 -14.95
C ASP A 135 -16.67 -1.27 -13.55
N GLY A 136 -16.86 -0.17 -12.82
CA GLY A 136 -16.34 0.01 -11.46
C GLY A 136 -14.86 0.40 -11.33
N THR A 137 -14.10 0.46 -12.44
CA THR A 137 -12.67 0.80 -12.45
C THR A 137 -12.39 2.28 -12.70
N CYS A 138 -13.33 3.01 -13.31
CA CYS A 138 -13.16 4.43 -13.61
C CYS A 138 -13.33 5.33 -12.38
N LEU A 139 -12.61 6.47 -12.38
CA LEU A 139 -12.83 7.55 -11.41
C LEU A 139 -14.29 8.01 -11.46
N ASN A 140 -14.93 8.08 -10.29
CA ASN A 140 -16.28 8.57 -10.16
C ASN A 140 -16.28 10.02 -9.62
N PRO A 141 -16.69 11.03 -10.43
CA PRO A 141 -16.74 12.43 -9.98
C PRO A 141 -17.58 12.67 -8.72
N GLU A 142 -18.59 11.83 -8.45
CA GLU A 142 -19.41 11.92 -7.25
C GLU A 142 -18.66 11.56 -5.96
N LYS A 143 -17.52 10.89 -6.07
CA LYS A 143 -16.63 10.53 -4.95
C LYS A 143 -15.51 11.53 -4.73
N LYS A 144 -15.44 12.60 -5.54
CA LYS A 144 -14.52 13.73 -5.29
C LYS A 144 -14.91 14.41 -3.99
N THR A 145 -13.95 14.57 -3.08
CA THR A 145 -14.17 15.14 -1.77
C THR A 145 -14.43 16.65 -1.84
N ILE A 146 -15.05 17.20 -0.81
CA ILE A 146 -15.26 18.64 -0.68
C ILE A 146 -13.96 19.48 -0.72
N SER A 147 -12.85 18.95 -0.21
CA SER A 147 -11.52 19.57 -0.23
C SER A 147 -10.97 19.67 -1.66
N GLY A 148 -11.34 18.73 -2.53
CA GLY A 148 -11.02 18.75 -3.96
C GLY A 148 -12.10 19.39 -4.84
N GLY A 149 -13.03 20.16 -4.27
CA GLY A 149 -14.10 20.85 -5.02
C GLY A 149 -15.30 19.97 -5.40
N GLY A 150 -15.39 18.75 -4.86
CA GLY A 150 -16.51 17.84 -5.06
C GLY A 150 -17.61 17.96 -4.00
N LYS A 151 -18.45 16.93 -3.91
CA LYS A 151 -19.60 16.88 -2.97
C LYS A 151 -19.50 15.74 -1.95
N PHE A 152 -18.48 14.89 -2.06
CA PHE A 152 -18.30 13.77 -1.14
C PHE A 152 -17.75 14.27 0.19
N TYR A 153 -18.37 13.87 1.30
CA TYR A 153 -17.97 14.17 2.67
C TYR A 153 -17.42 12.91 3.34
N PRO A 154 -16.09 12.65 3.26
CA PRO A 154 -15.48 11.43 3.79
C PRO A 154 -15.81 11.19 5.26
N ARG A 155 -15.85 12.25 6.07
CA ARG A 155 -16.09 12.17 7.51
C ARG A 155 -17.49 11.63 7.87
N HIS A 156 -18.46 11.73 6.96
CA HIS A 156 -19.83 11.26 7.18
C HIS A 156 -20.17 10.02 6.36
N GLN A 157 -19.63 9.92 5.14
CA GLN A 157 -20.00 8.87 4.19
C GLN A 157 -19.10 7.64 4.26
N CYS A 158 -17.91 7.76 4.85
CA CYS A 158 -17.04 6.62 5.06
C CYS A 158 -17.39 5.95 6.39
N GLU A 159 -18.07 4.81 6.31
CA GLU A 159 -18.48 4.02 7.49
C GLU A 159 -17.26 3.54 8.28
N LYS A 160 -16.87 4.28 9.32
CA LYS A 160 -15.98 3.78 10.36
C LYS A 160 -16.82 2.93 11.29
N ASN A 161 -16.58 1.61 11.33
CA ASN A 161 -17.17 0.77 12.36
C ASN A 161 -16.77 1.31 13.74
N ARG A 162 -17.67 2.07 14.39
CA ARG A 162 -17.44 2.69 15.71
C ARG A 162 -17.31 1.66 16.84
N ILE A 163 -17.60 0.38 16.57
CA ILE A 163 -17.61 -0.70 17.56
C ILE A 163 -16.20 -1.13 17.98
N GLN A 164 -15.16 -0.75 17.25
CA GLN A 164 -13.80 -1.13 17.61
C GLN A 164 -12.90 0.10 17.57
N ASN A 165 -12.59 0.62 18.76
CA ASN A 165 -11.28 1.22 19.06
C ASN A 165 -10.22 0.14 18.86
N MET A 166 -10.08 -0.33 17.62
CA MET A 166 -9.14 -1.36 17.25
C MET A 166 -7.77 -0.72 17.31
N ASN A 167 -7.03 -1.06 18.35
CA ASN A 167 -5.68 -0.57 18.53
C ASN A 167 -4.82 -1.36 17.55
N ARG A 168 -4.75 -0.92 16.29
CA ARG A 168 -3.94 -1.59 15.28
C ARG A 168 -2.47 -1.30 15.55
N ASP A 169 -1.93 -2.09 16.46
CA ASP A 169 -0.65 -1.94 17.15
C ASP A 169 0.44 -2.87 16.61
N GLN A 170 0.09 -3.78 15.71
CA GLN A 170 1.00 -4.72 15.06
C GLN A 170 0.76 -4.78 13.54
N CYS A 171 1.73 -5.32 12.81
CA CYS A 171 1.65 -5.50 11.35
C CYS A 171 1.94 -6.92 10.91
N CYS A 172 1.23 -7.34 9.87
CA CYS A 172 1.30 -8.69 9.32
C CYS A 172 1.50 -8.65 7.80
N GLY A 173 2.38 -9.51 7.29
CA GLY A 173 2.78 -9.58 5.88
C GLY A 173 4.11 -8.92 5.56
N ILE A 174 4.53 -9.15 4.32
CA ILE A 174 5.76 -8.59 3.75
C ILE A 174 5.39 -7.39 2.89
N TYR A 175 6.24 -6.35 2.89
CA TYR A 175 6.05 -5.19 2.04
C TYR A 175 6.02 -5.61 0.56
N PRO A 176 5.13 -5.03 -0.26
CA PRO A 176 4.18 -3.95 0.06
C PRO A 176 2.84 -4.41 0.66
N ASN A 177 2.60 -5.72 0.82
CA ASN A 177 1.31 -6.28 1.27
C ASN A 177 1.15 -6.36 2.79
N ARG A 178 2.03 -5.69 3.53
CA ARG A 178 2.00 -5.61 4.98
C ARG A 178 0.85 -4.70 5.44
N ARG A 179 0.10 -5.16 6.43
CA ARG A 179 -1.14 -4.52 6.87
C ARG A 179 -1.30 -4.53 8.39
N PRO A 180 -1.81 -3.44 8.97
CA PRO A 180 -1.92 -3.29 10.41
C PRO A 180 -3.11 -4.08 10.95
N TYR A 181 -2.95 -4.70 12.11
CA TYR A 181 -3.96 -5.48 12.82
C TYR A 181 -3.91 -5.17 14.31
N ASP A 182 -4.99 -5.49 15.01
CA ASP A 182 -5.10 -5.35 16.46
C ASP A 182 -4.70 -6.65 17.15
N SER A 183 -3.57 -6.64 17.85
CA SER A 183 -3.00 -7.83 18.48
C SER A 183 -3.86 -8.42 19.61
N THR A 184 -4.85 -7.66 20.11
CA THR A 184 -5.76 -8.11 21.18
C THR A 184 -6.93 -8.95 20.66
N SER A 185 -7.25 -8.85 19.37
CA SER A 185 -8.40 -9.55 18.77
C SER A 185 -8.05 -10.30 17.48
N GLN A 186 -6.84 -10.09 16.97
CA GLN A 186 -6.35 -10.65 15.72
C GLN A 186 -4.91 -11.14 15.87
N GLU A 187 -4.51 -12.03 14.98
CA GLU A 187 -3.19 -12.64 14.93
C GLU A 187 -2.64 -12.64 13.51
N CYS A 188 -1.32 -12.64 13.36
CA CYS A 188 -0.68 -12.84 12.06
C CYS A 188 -0.42 -14.33 11.85
N CYS A 189 -0.98 -14.86 10.76
CA CYS A 189 -0.90 -16.27 10.42
C CYS A 189 0.02 -16.48 9.23
N GLU A 190 1.09 -17.26 9.41
CA GLU A 190 1.99 -17.74 8.37
C GLU A 190 1.56 -19.13 7.90
N VAL A 191 1.40 -19.28 6.59
CA VAL A 191 1.04 -20.56 5.96
C VAL A 191 2.05 -20.88 4.88
N ASP A 192 2.62 -22.08 4.95
CA ASP A 192 3.45 -22.60 3.88
C ASP A 192 2.56 -23.25 2.80
N GLN A 193 2.25 -22.47 1.76
CA GLN A 193 1.45 -22.93 0.64
C GLN A 193 2.15 -24.03 -0.16
N ALA A 194 3.49 -24.05 -0.21
CA ALA A 194 4.21 -25.07 -0.94
C ALA A 194 3.96 -26.46 -0.33
N LYS A 195 3.94 -26.52 1.01
CA LYS A 195 3.55 -27.73 1.76
C LYS A 195 2.09 -28.13 1.53
N GLN A 196 1.17 -27.16 1.43
CA GLN A 196 -0.24 -27.44 1.14
C GLN A 196 -0.46 -27.98 -0.28
N LEU A 197 0.32 -27.49 -1.24
CA LEU A 197 0.25 -27.90 -2.65
C LEU A 197 1.12 -29.13 -2.97
N GLY A 198 1.92 -29.60 -2.01
CA GLY A 198 2.82 -30.74 -2.20
C GLY A 198 3.96 -30.45 -3.19
N ILE A 199 4.35 -29.18 -3.35
CA ILE A 199 5.42 -28.76 -4.26
C ILE A 199 6.72 -28.49 -3.51
N PHE A 200 7.85 -28.71 -4.18
CA PHE A 200 9.17 -28.40 -3.62
C PHE A 200 9.42 -26.89 -3.67
N GLY A 201 9.64 -26.28 -2.50
CA GLY A 201 9.95 -24.86 -2.35
C GLY A 201 9.39 -24.30 -1.04
N ASN A 202 9.62 -23.02 -0.80
CA ASN A 202 8.97 -22.26 0.28
C ASN A 202 8.08 -21.20 -0.35
N LEU A 203 6.78 -21.25 -0.07
CA LEU A 203 5.83 -20.23 -0.49
C LEU A 203 5.04 -19.79 0.73
N LEU A 204 5.60 -18.84 1.47
CA LEU A 204 5.00 -18.32 2.70
C LEU A 204 3.94 -17.27 2.37
N GLU A 205 2.72 -17.49 2.87
CA GLU A 205 1.63 -16.53 2.84
C GLU A 205 1.34 -16.02 4.25
N TYR A 206 1.19 -14.71 4.38
CA TYR A 206 0.84 -14.06 5.64
C TYR A 206 -0.57 -13.48 5.58
N SER A 207 -1.39 -13.81 6.57
CA SER A 207 -2.76 -13.32 6.66
C SER A 207 -3.13 -12.91 8.08
N VAL A 208 -3.83 -11.78 8.21
CA VAL A 208 -4.43 -11.37 9.48
C VAL A 208 -5.67 -12.21 9.71
N MET A 209 -5.73 -12.88 10.85
CA MET A 209 -6.80 -13.79 11.24
C MET A 209 -7.39 -13.33 12.58
N ASN A 210 -8.60 -13.77 12.91
CA ASN A 210 -9.10 -13.58 14.28
C ASN A 210 -8.27 -14.45 15.23
N ASP A 211 -8.12 -13.99 16.46
CA ASP A 211 -7.43 -14.70 17.52
C ASP A 211 -7.86 -16.19 17.61
N GLY A 212 -6.89 -17.10 17.62
CA GLY A 212 -7.10 -18.54 17.76
C GLY A 212 -7.59 -19.28 16.51
N THR A 213 -7.51 -18.67 15.32
CA THR A 213 -8.04 -19.27 14.08
C THR A 213 -6.98 -19.70 13.07
N CYS A 214 -5.73 -19.29 13.23
CA CYS A 214 -4.62 -19.59 12.32
C CYS A 214 -4.34 -21.09 12.23
N GLU A 215 -4.09 -21.72 13.38
CA GLU A 215 -3.81 -23.15 13.47
C GLU A 215 -5.05 -23.96 13.08
N ALA A 216 -6.22 -23.60 13.64
CA ALA A 216 -7.46 -24.34 13.46
C ALA A 216 -8.02 -24.31 12.03
N LYS A 217 -7.85 -23.22 11.28
CA LYS A 217 -8.46 -23.07 9.94
C LYS A 217 -7.48 -23.25 8.79
N LYS A 218 -6.18 -23.00 8.99
CA LYS A 218 -5.20 -23.06 7.91
C LYS A 218 -4.03 -24.02 8.17
N GLY A 219 -3.94 -24.62 9.36
CA GLY A 219 -2.74 -25.35 9.78
C GLY A 219 -1.50 -24.47 9.76
N GLY A 220 -1.70 -23.14 9.88
CA GLY A 220 -0.65 -22.15 9.86
C GLY A 220 -0.01 -21.96 11.23
N LYS A 221 1.05 -21.16 11.27
CA LYS A 221 1.76 -20.77 12.48
C LYS A 221 1.38 -19.35 12.84
N VAL A 222 1.09 -19.11 14.12
CA VAL A 222 0.96 -17.75 14.61
C VAL A 222 2.36 -17.16 14.70
N VAL A 223 2.57 -16.02 14.05
CA VAL A 223 3.89 -15.38 13.97
C VAL A 223 3.81 -13.91 14.35
N GLN A 224 4.95 -13.36 14.76
CA GLN A 224 5.14 -11.92 14.95
C GLN A 224 6.45 -11.51 14.29
N SER A 225 6.48 -10.30 13.73
CA SER A 225 7.71 -9.78 13.13
C SER A 225 8.71 -9.37 14.20
N VAL A 226 9.99 -9.57 13.93
CA VAL A 226 11.09 -9.13 14.79
C VAL A 226 11.13 -7.60 14.83
N ALA A 227 11.30 -7.03 16.03
CA ALA A 227 11.42 -5.59 16.21
C ALA A 227 12.59 -5.03 15.38
N GLY A 228 12.32 -3.99 14.58
CA GLY A 228 13.31 -3.39 13.68
C GLY A 228 13.64 -4.21 12.43
N ASN A 229 13.02 -5.38 12.23
CA ASN A 229 13.16 -6.18 11.02
C ASN A 229 11.81 -6.79 10.60
N PRO A 230 10.97 -6.04 9.86
CA PRO A 230 9.61 -6.47 9.52
C PRO A 230 9.56 -7.64 8.53
N HIS A 231 10.70 -8.00 7.92
CA HIS A 231 10.83 -9.11 6.98
C HIS A 231 11.20 -10.43 7.66
N LEU A 232 11.47 -10.42 8.96
CA LEU A 232 11.78 -11.62 9.73
C LEU A 232 10.67 -11.89 10.75
N TYR A 233 10.19 -13.13 10.77
CA TYR A 233 9.13 -13.60 11.65
C TYR A 233 9.63 -14.66 12.63
N PHE A 234 9.05 -14.67 13.83
CA PHE A 234 9.20 -15.76 14.80
C PHE A 234 7.83 -16.29 15.21
N GLU A 235 7.79 -17.60 15.49
CA GLU A 235 6.58 -18.28 15.93
C GLU A 235 6.23 -17.88 17.37
N VAL A 236 4.98 -17.48 17.59
CA VAL A 236 4.46 -17.10 18.90
C VAL A 236 3.72 -18.28 19.48
N GLN A 237 4.24 -18.82 20.60
CA GLN A 237 3.51 -19.83 21.36
C GLN A 237 2.41 -19.12 22.16
N LYS A 238 1.14 -19.39 21.80
CA LYS A 238 0.01 -18.96 22.61
C LYS A 238 -0.15 -19.90 23.80
N VAL A 239 -0.05 -19.33 25.00
CA VAL A 239 -0.23 -20.02 26.29
C VAL A 239 -1.72 -20.20 26.59
#